data_AF-A0A932SZT6-F1
#
_entry.id   AF-A0A932SZT6-F1
#
_cell.length_a   1.000
_cell.length_b   1.000
_cell.length_c   1.000
_cell.angle_alpha   90.00
_cell.angle_beta   90.00
_cell.angle_gamma   90.00
#
_symmetry.space_group_name_H-M   'P 1'
#
loop_
_entity.id
_entity.type
_entity.pdbx_description
1 polymer ?
#
loop_
_entity_poly.entity_id
_entity_poly.type
_entity_poly.pdbx_seq_one_letter_code
_entity_poly.pdbx_strand_id
1 'polypeptide(L)'
;MGLTLALNTSLNGLSLNETDINVLGNNIANAGTTGFKSSYVSFATQLANTVSFGSAPSATDGGTNPRQIGLGASVAAISADFSQGSITASSSPSDLAIQGDGFFVLNQSGAGQVYSRAGNFTLDSANELTNTSGQQVLGYGIDNSFNRVTTGLTKLSIPLGSLHLAQQTNNITMGGALSPQGIIATQGTLQTSEALVDNSGNAPVTATANTLLVSLATAALPATNLYQSGDVLKFAPTKGGQTMGSKSLTITGATTVADLETFFSNSLGLQTGGGIPVDADAIPVGVSIVGGQILVKGNRGTVDDFTIPIGSMTINGAAVPISFTPTSVADGGSATTTFTVYDSLGTPLNMRMTAYLESQVSNKTTYRYLLESADQSGPSIAIGNGTIDFDNQGHVSSTATAQFAINRSATSATNPMLVTLDVSSISGISSTGSNLNLVSQDGTSPGTLTSYVIDEKGVINGAFDNGITRTLGQVVLARFPNPQGLVQIGSNNYSQGIASGLPALSAPGNFGAGTLRAGALEQSNTDIGKNLVNLIVASTNYQGNARVISSVDQLVNVLLTLGR
;
A
#
# COMPACT_ATOMS: atom_id res chain seq x y z
N MET A 1 -70.30 -14.37 37.01
CA MET A 1 -69.45 -14.34 35.79
C MET A 1 -68.80 -12.99 35.51
N GLY A 2 -69.40 -11.83 35.85
CA GLY A 2 -68.77 -10.51 35.58
C GLY A 2 -67.50 -10.22 36.39
N LEU A 3 -67.48 -10.58 37.69
CA LEU A 3 -66.34 -10.30 38.59
C LEU A 3 -65.08 -11.10 38.21
N THR A 4 -65.23 -12.35 37.78
CA THR A 4 -64.11 -13.20 37.34
C THR A 4 -63.48 -12.68 36.05
N LEU A 5 -64.28 -12.12 35.14
CA LEU A 5 -63.78 -11.50 33.91
C LEU A 5 -63.00 -10.21 34.21
N ALA A 6 -63.49 -9.39 35.13
CA ALA A 6 -62.80 -8.18 35.58
C ALA A 6 -61.45 -8.50 36.25
N LEU A 7 -61.40 -9.54 37.09
CA LEU A 7 -60.15 -10.03 37.70
C LEU A 7 -59.14 -10.49 36.64
N ASN A 8 -59.55 -11.34 35.70
CA ASN A 8 -58.65 -11.85 34.65
C ASN A 8 -58.13 -10.72 33.74
N THR A 9 -58.97 -9.75 33.40
CA THR A 9 -58.58 -8.58 32.60
C THR A 9 -57.59 -7.69 33.36
N SER A 10 -57.80 -7.50 34.66
CA SER A 10 -56.91 -6.69 35.52
C SER A 10 -55.58 -7.39 35.78
N LEU A 11 -55.58 -8.72 35.98
CA LEU A 11 -54.38 -9.54 36.11
C LEU A 11 -53.54 -9.51 34.83
N ASN A 12 -54.20 -9.64 33.68
CA ASN A 12 -53.56 -9.49 32.37
C ASN A 12 -52.92 -8.10 32.23
N GLY A 13 -53.65 -7.03 32.52
CA GLY A 13 -53.12 -5.67 32.51
C GLY A 13 -51.92 -5.48 33.45
N LEU A 14 -51.92 -6.13 34.62
CA LEU A 14 -50.82 -6.11 35.57
C LEU A 14 -49.52 -6.70 34.96
N SER A 15 -49.63 -7.88 34.36
CA SER A 15 -48.53 -8.57 33.69
C SER A 15 -47.98 -7.77 32.50
N LEU A 16 -48.85 -7.12 31.72
CA LEU A 16 -48.42 -6.26 30.61
C LEU A 16 -47.59 -5.06 31.08
N ASN A 17 -48.04 -4.37 32.15
CA ASN A 17 -47.27 -3.26 32.71
C ASN A 17 -45.94 -3.73 33.31
N GLU A 18 -45.88 -4.93 33.89
CA GLU A 18 -44.62 -5.52 34.36
C GLU A 18 -43.63 -5.72 33.20
N THR A 19 -44.09 -6.23 32.05
CA THR A 19 -43.24 -6.35 30.86
C THR A 19 -42.73 -5.00 30.36
N ASP A 20 -43.57 -3.96 30.38
CA ASP A 20 -43.17 -2.60 30.00
C ASP A 20 -42.14 -2.02 30.97
N ILE A 21 -42.36 -2.17 32.28
CA ILE A 21 -41.42 -1.76 33.34
C ILE A 21 -40.06 -2.45 33.14
N ASN A 22 -40.04 -3.75 32.82
CA ASN A 22 -38.80 -4.49 32.58
C ASN A 22 -38.04 -3.95 31.35
N VAL A 23 -38.73 -3.66 30.26
CA VAL A 23 -38.11 -3.11 29.04
C VAL A 23 -37.60 -1.69 29.28
N LEU A 24 -38.39 -0.82 29.92
CA LEU A 24 -37.98 0.54 30.27
C LEU A 24 -36.79 0.55 31.25
N GLY A 25 -36.80 -0.34 32.26
CA GLY A 25 -35.70 -0.53 33.19
C GLY A 25 -34.42 -0.97 32.48
N ASN A 26 -34.52 -1.90 31.51
CA ASN A 26 -33.39 -2.33 30.70
C ASN A 26 -32.83 -1.19 29.84
N ASN A 27 -33.69 -0.38 29.22
CA ASN A 27 -33.28 0.79 28.45
C ASN A 27 -32.49 1.77 29.31
N ILE A 28 -33.03 2.15 30.48
CA ILE A 28 -32.37 3.09 31.41
C ILE A 28 -31.02 2.55 31.86
N ALA A 29 -30.93 1.26 32.20
CA ALA A 29 -29.68 0.63 32.62
C ALA A 29 -28.60 0.65 31.51
N ASN A 30 -29.01 0.56 30.25
CA ASN A 30 -28.10 0.55 29.09
C ASN A 30 -27.95 1.92 28.41
N ALA A 31 -28.36 3.01 29.06
CA ALA A 31 -28.23 4.35 28.50
C ALA A 31 -26.76 4.77 28.28
N GLY A 32 -25.82 4.21 29.05
CA GLY A 32 -24.38 4.45 28.90
C GLY A 32 -23.65 3.45 28.00
N THR A 33 -24.34 2.44 27.48
CA THR A 33 -23.69 1.37 26.69
C THR A 33 -23.56 1.78 25.23
N THR A 34 -22.33 1.77 24.71
CA THR A 34 -22.03 2.06 23.30
C THR A 34 -22.79 1.14 22.35
N GLY A 35 -23.41 1.73 21.32
CA GLY A 35 -24.12 1.00 20.28
C GLY A 35 -25.42 0.31 20.73
N PHE A 36 -25.92 0.59 21.94
CA PHE A 36 -27.18 0.00 22.42
C PHE A 36 -28.39 0.61 21.70
N LYS A 37 -29.38 -0.25 21.41
CA LYS A 37 -30.66 0.11 20.79
C LYS A 37 -31.78 -0.14 21.77
N SER A 38 -32.45 0.95 22.18
CA SER A 38 -33.59 0.91 23.11
C SER A 38 -34.70 0.03 22.56
N SER A 39 -35.40 -0.70 23.42
CA SER A 39 -36.53 -1.53 23.04
C SER A 39 -37.85 -0.92 23.52
N TYR A 40 -38.95 -1.24 22.84
CA TYR A 40 -40.29 -0.83 23.25
C TYR A 40 -41.28 -1.99 23.12
N VAL A 41 -42.32 -1.96 23.95
CA VAL A 41 -43.40 -2.95 23.95
C VAL A 41 -44.57 -2.41 23.11
N SER A 42 -45.08 -3.24 22.21
CA SER A 42 -46.33 -2.97 21.50
C SER A 42 -47.44 -3.86 22.04
N PHE A 43 -48.58 -3.27 22.38
CA PHE A 43 -49.76 -3.98 22.88
C PHE A 43 -50.83 -4.11 21.81
N ALA A 44 -51.53 -5.25 21.79
CA ALA A 44 -52.72 -5.46 20.96
C ALA A 44 -53.90 -5.85 21.83
N THR A 45 -55.11 -5.42 21.47
CA THR A 45 -56.34 -5.83 22.17
C THR A 45 -56.62 -7.31 21.92
N GLN A 46 -57.06 -8.03 22.94
CA GLN A 46 -57.59 -9.39 22.77
C GLN A 46 -58.98 -9.36 22.13
N LEU A 47 -59.40 -10.49 21.56
CA LEU A 47 -60.68 -10.62 20.86
C LEU A 47 -61.84 -10.15 21.75
N ALA A 48 -62.75 -9.33 21.22
CA ALA A 48 -63.92 -8.89 21.95
C ALA A 48 -65.05 -9.94 21.89
N ASN A 49 -65.73 -10.19 23.01
CA ASN A 49 -66.93 -11.02 23.01
C ASN A 49 -68.12 -10.16 22.53
N THR A 50 -68.71 -10.54 21.40
CA THR A 50 -69.87 -9.82 20.84
C THR A 50 -71.16 -10.39 21.42
N VAL A 51 -71.82 -9.59 22.27
CA VAL A 51 -73.07 -9.94 22.94
C VAL A 51 -74.28 -9.64 22.04
N SER A 52 -74.17 -8.66 21.15
CA SER A 52 -75.15 -8.39 20.09
C SER A 52 -74.45 -7.69 18.91
N PHE A 53 -74.80 -8.08 17.68
CA PHE A 53 -74.26 -7.49 16.46
C PHE A 53 -74.91 -6.14 16.08
N GLY A 54 -75.94 -5.72 16.83
CA GLY A 54 -76.79 -4.60 16.45
C GLY A 54 -77.75 -4.98 15.31
N SER A 55 -78.69 -4.09 15.00
CA SER A 55 -79.68 -4.28 13.95
C SER A 55 -79.84 -3.02 13.11
N ALA A 56 -80.10 -3.19 11.81
CA ALA A 56 -80.35 -2.06 10.91
C ALA A 56 -81.66 -1.33 11.30
N PRO A 57 -81.78 -0.02 11.06
CA PRO A 57 -83.01 0.73 11.28
C PRO A 57 -84.15 0.22 10.39
N SER A 58 -85.38 0.22 10.91
CA SER A 58 -86.62 -0.13 10.18
C SER A 58 -87.61 1.05 10.17
N ALA A 59 -88.73 0.93 9.46
CA ALA A 59 -89.74 1.98 9.33
C ALA A 59 -90.38 2.42 10.68
N THR A 60 -90.24 1.62 11.74
CA THR A 60 -90.80 1.90 13.07
C THR A 60 -89.75 1.91 14.19
N ASP A 61 -88.46 1.64 13.89
CA ASP A 61 -87.44 1.53 14.94
C ASP A 61 -86.04 1.93 14.45
N GLY A 62 -85.27 2.62 15.30
CA GLY A 62 -84.04 3.35 14.94
C GLY A 62 -82.78 2.50 14.75
N GLY A 63 -82.89 1.17 14.84
CA GLY A 63 -81.75 0.26 14.85
C GLY A 63 -81.05 0.21 16.23
N THR A 64 -80.16 -0.76 16.41
CA THR A 64 -79.44 -0.95 17.68
C THR A 64 -77.95 -1.07 17.46
N ASN A 65 -77.16 -0.51 18.39
CA ASN A 65 -75.69 -0.59 18.34
C ASN A 65 -75.19 -1.97 18.77
N PRO A 66 -74.06 -2.45 18.19
CA PRO A 66 -73.42 -3.66 18.65
C PRO A 66 -72.94 -3.50 20.09
N ARG A 67 -73.11 -4.56 20.89
CA ARG A 67 -72.63 -4.63 22.27
C ARG A 67 -71.48 -5.61 22.34
N GLN A 68 -70.28 -5.10 22.58
CA GLN A 68 -69.06 -5.88 22.68
C GLN A 68 -68.35 -5.64 24.01
N ILE A 69 -67.75 -6.67 24.56
CA ILE A 69 -66.95 -6.62 25.79
C ILE A 69 -65.53 -7.04 25.44
N GLY A 70 -64.56 -6.16 25.65
CA GLY A 70 -63.14 -6.48 25.43
C GLY A 70 -62.60 -7.44 26.49
N LEU A 71 -61.71 -8.34 26.09
CA LEU A 71 -61.08 -9.34 26.97
C LEU A 71 -59.67 -8.93 27.45
N GLY A 72 -59.33 -7.64 27.38
CA GLY A 72 -58.02 -7.10 27.75
C GLY A 72 -57.07 -6.94 26.57
N ALA A 73 -55.77 -7.09 26.84
CA ALA A 73 -54.71 -6.88 25.84
C ALA A 73 -53.63 -7.98 25.92
N SER A 74 -52.72 -8.02 24.96
CA SER A 74 -51.56 -8.91 24.97
C SER A 74 -50.33 -8.17 24.43
N VAL A 75 -49.13 -8.64 24.80
CA VAL A 75 -47.90 -8.18 24.15
C VAL A 75 -47.92 -8.68 22.71
N ALA A 76 -47.90 -7.75 21.75
CA ALA A 76 -47.81 -8.06 20.33
C ALA A 76 -46.36 -8.29 19.91
N ALA A 77 -45.44 -7.44 20.39
CA ALA A 77 -44.02 -7.54 20.13
C ALA A 77 -43.21 -6.73 21.14
N ILE A 78 -41.95 -7.14 21.35
CA ILE A 78 -40.90 -6.31 21.94
C ILE A 78 -39.90 -6.07 20.82
N SER A 79 -39.76 -4.82 20.39
CA SER A 79 -38.98 -4.45 19.21
C SER A 79 -37.90 -3.45 19.58
N ALA A 80 -36.72 -3.61 18.99
CA ALA A 80 -35.62 -2.68 19.16
C ALA A 80 -35.79 -1.47 18.23
N ASP A 81 -35.62 -0.26 18.73
CA ASP A 81 -35.54 0.94 17.90
C ASP A 81 -34.12 1.06 17.34
N PHE A 82 -33.97 0.85 16.03
CA PHE A 82 -32.70 0.97 15.32
C PHE A 82 -32.36 2.42 14.90
N SER A 83 -33.11 3.41 15.39
CA SER A 83 -32.76 4.83 15.23
C SER A 83 -31.33 5.11 15.71
N GLN A 84 -30.66 6.05 15.04
CA GLN A 84 -29.27 6.40 15.33
C GLN A 84 -29.15 7.09 16.69
N GLY A 85 -28.18 6.67 17.49
CA GLY A 85 -27.78 7.38 18.71
C GLY A 85 -26.87 8.57 18.40
N SER A 86 -26.52 9.34 19.43
CA SER A 86 -25.54 10.43 19.25
C SER A 86 -24.15 9.88 18.98
N ILE A 87 -23.40 10.48 18.04
CA ILE A 87 -22.03 10.07 17.73
C ILE A 87 -21.06 10.99 18.49
N THR A 88 -20.24 10.40 19.36
CA THR A 88 -19.24 11.10 20.16
C THR A 88 -17.84 10.78 19.66
N ALA A 89 -16.95 11.78 19.60
CA ALA A 89 -15.55 11.54 19.27
C ALA A 89 -14.85 10.73 20.38
N SER A 90 -13.95 9.85 19.97
CA SER A 90 -13.08 9.04 20.83
C SER A 90 -11.61 9.44 20.62
N SER A 91 -10.76 8.99 21.54
CA SER A 91 -9.30 9.15 21.45
C SER A 91 -8.62 7.99 20.72
N SER A 92 -9.29 6.84 20.55
CA SER A 92 -8.71 5.68 19.87
C SER A 92 -8.99 5.71 18.37
N PRO A 93 -7.99 5.53 17.50
CA PRO A 93 -8.18 5.47 16.05
C PRO A 93 -8.91 4.20 15.58
N SER A 94 -8.94 3.16 16.40
CA SER A 94 -9.67 1.91 16.13
C SER A 94 -11.18 2.03 16.38
N ASP A 95 -11.62 3.07 17.09
CA ASP A 95 -13.03 3.26 17.39
C ASP A 95 -13.77 3.77 16.14
N LEU A 96 -14.84 3.08 15.78
CA LEU A 96 -15.63 3.36 14.58
C LEU A 96 -17.10 3.58 14.93
N ALA A 97 -17.70 4.64 14.40
CA ALA A 97 -19.14 4.84 14.43
C ALA A 97 -19.72 4.72 13.03
N ILE A 98 -20.85 4.06 12.89
CA ILE A 98 -21.62 4.02 11.64
C ILE A 98 -22.55 5.22 11.62
N GLN A 99 -22.53 6.03 10.58
CA GLN A 99 -23.50 7.10 10.33
C GLN A 99 -24.52 6.63 9.30
N GLY A 100 -25.77 6.42 9.74
CA GLY A 100 -26.83 5.82 8.92
C GLY A 100 -27.03 4.32 9.16
N ASP A 101 -27.48 3.60 8.14
CA ASP A 101 -27.91 2.20 8.24
C ASP A 101 -26.77 1.20 8.00
N GLY A 102 -26.64 0.18 8.85
CA GLY A 102 -25.68 -0.91 8.65
C GLY A 102 -25.15 -1.44 9.98
N PHE A 103 -24.59 -2.64 9.96
CA PHE A 103 -23.99 -3.27 11.13
C PHE A 103 -22.57 -3.69 10.80
N PHE A 104 -21.67 -3.60 11.78
CA PHE A 104 -20.36 -4.24 11.69
C PHE A 104 -20.55 -5.74 11.65
N VAL A 105 -19.79 -6.39 10.78
CA VAL A 105 -19.78 -7.85 10.66
C VAL A 105 -18.63 -8.38 11.47
N LEU A 106 -18.94 -9.15 12.51
CA LEU A 106 -17.97 -9.74 13.41
C LEU A 106 -18.00 -11.27 13.29
N ASN A 107 -16.88 -11.91 13.55
CA ASN A 107 -16.79 -13.35 13.63
C ASN A 107 -16.66 -13.77 15.10
N GLN A 108 -17.58 -14.63 15.55
CA GLN A 108 -17.49 -15.27 16.85
C GLN A 108 -16.94 -16.70 16.68
N SER A 109 -15.86 -17.00 17.41
CA SER A 109 -15.22 -18.32 17.40
C SER A 109 -16.27 -19.41 17.67
N GLY A 110 -16.48 -20.30 16.68
CA GLY A 110 -17.40 -21.43 16.75
C GLY A 110 -18.90 -21.11 16.53
N ALA A 111 -19.34 -19.85 16.56
CA ALA A 111 -20.75 -19.47 16.42
C ALA A 111 -21.10 -18.77 15.09
N GLY A 112 -20.10 -18.44 14.27
CA GLY A 112 -20.28 -17.83 12.95
C GLY A 112 -20.35 -16.31 12.98
N GLN A 113 -21.02 -15.73 11.97
CA GLN A 113 -21.12 -14.28 11.80
C GLN A 113 -22.15 -13.67 12.74
N VAL A 114 -21.74 -12.61 13.43
CA VAL A 114 -22.59 -11.80 14.32
C VAL A 114 -22.50 -10.34 13.91
N TYR A 115 -23.54 -9.58 14.24
CA TYR A 115 -23.71 -8.21 13.77
C TYR A 115 -23.80 -7.27 14.95
N SER A 116 -23.08 -6.15 14.92
CA SER A 116 -23.13 -5.16 16.00
C SER A 116 -23.13 -3.73 15.49
N ARG A 117 -23.68 -2.83 16.30
CA ARG A 117 -23.52 -1.37 16.16
C ARG A 117 -22.40 -0.81 17.03
N ALA A 118 -21.93 -1.59 18.00
CA ALA A 118 -20.81 -1.19 18.85
C ALA A 118 -19.52 -1.27 18.04
N GLY A 119 -18.80 -0.15 17.95
CA GLY A 119 -17.52 -0.07 17.23
C GLY A 119 -16.35 0.28 18.14
N ASN A 120 -16.39 -0.16 19.40
CA ASN A 120 -15.28 -0.10 20.33
C ASN A 120 -14.30 -1.25 20.03
N PHE A 121 -13.42 -1.02 19.05
CA PHE A 121 -12.47 -2.02 18.60
C PHE A 121 -11.08 -1.77 19.16
N THR A 122 -10.32 -2.85 19.34
CA THR A 122 -8.93 -2.87 19.80
C THR A 122 -8.13 -3.85 18.96
N LEU A 123 -6.83 -3.63 18.85
CA LEU A 123 -5.94 -4.60 18.21
C LEU A 123 -5.54 -5.67 19.22
N ASP A 124 -5.62 -6.93 18.82
CA ASP A 124 -5.12 -8.05 19.62
C ASP A 124 -3.61 -8.29 19.41
N SER A 125 -3.05 -9.30 20.08
CA SER A 125 -1.63 -9.65 19.92
C SER A 125 -1.25 -10.16 18.52
N ALA A 126 -2.23 -10.61 17.73
CA ALA A 126 -2.05 -10.98 16.33
C ALA A 126 -2.24 -9.78 15.38
N ASN A 127 -2.39 -8.57 15.93
CA ASN A 127 -2.68 -7.34 15.20
C ASN A 127 -4.01 -7.39 14.43
N GLU A 128 -4.98 -8.17 14.89
CA GLU A 128 -6.32 -8.24 14.31
C GLU A 128 -7.25 -7.27 15.01
N LEU A 129 -8.15 -6.65 14.24
CA LEU A 129 -9.16 -5.77 14.80
C LEU A 129 -10.22 -6.62 15.49
N THR A 130 -10.33 -6.49 16.81
CA THR A 130 -11.26 -7.24 17.65
C THR A 130 -12.10 -6.30 18.50
N ASN A 131 -13.27 -6.72 18.95
CA ASN A 131 -14.01 -5.98 19.96
C ASN A 131 -13.60 -6.39 21.38
N THR A 132 -14.14 -5.72 22.39
CA THR A 132 -13.90 -6.05 23.81
C THR A 132 -14.32 -7.47 24.23
N SER A 133 -15.12 -8.15 23.40
CA SER A 133 -15.51 -9.56 23.62
C SER A 133 -14.60 -10.56 22.89
N GLY A 134 -13.54 -10.09 22.22
CA GLY A 134 -12.61 -10.91 21.45
C GLY A 134 -13.15 -11.39 20.09
N GLN A 135 -14.25 -10.82 19.61
CA GLN A 135 -14.80 -11.13 18.28
C GLN A 135 -14.05 -10.33 17.22
N GLN A 136 -13.68 -10.99 16.12
CA GLN A 136 -12.85 -10.40 15.07
C GLN A 136 -13.72 -9.62 14.08
N VAL A 137 -13.27 -8.43 13.66
CA VAL A 137 -13.95 -7.64 12.63
C VAL A 137 -13.64 -8.24 11.25
N LEU A 138 -14.69 -8.50 10.49
CA LEU A 138 -14.61 -8.98 9.13
C LEU A 138 -14.70 -7.84 8.13
N GLY A 139 -13.97 -7.98 7.03
CA GLY A 139 -13.99 -7.04 5.93
C GLY A 139 -13.38 -7.61 4.65
N TYR A 140 -13.11 -6.74 3.69
CA TYR A 140 -12.37 -7.09 2.49
C TYR A 140 -10.87 -7.00 2.76
N GLY A 141 -10.17 -8.11 2.56
CA GLY A 141 -8.72 -8.17 2.63
C GLY A 141 -8.05 -7.50 1.42
N ILE A 142 -6.72 -7.56 1.41
CA ILE A 142 -5.89 -7.12 0.30
C ILE A 142 -5.12 -8.30 -0.31
N ASP A 143 -4.76 -8.19 -1.58
CA ASP A 143 -3.82 -9.10 -2.23
C ASP A 143 -2.36 -8.71 -1.94
N ASN A 144 -1.40 -9.50 -2.45
CA ASN A 144 0.04 -9.22 -2.31
C ASN A 144 0.50 -7.90 -2.97
N SER A 145 -0.36 -7.28 -3.79
CA SER A 145 -0.11 -5.97 -4.43
C SER A 145 -0.84 -4.83 -3.72
N PHE A 146 -1.41 -5.08 -2.53
CA PHE A 146 -2.21 -4.12 -1.75
C PHE A 146 -3.51 -3.67 -2.45
N ASN A 147 -4.03 -4.45 -3.41
CA ASN A 147 -5.35 -4.22 -4.00
C ASN A 147 -6.43 -4.90 -3.17
N ARG A 148 -7.60 -4.27 -3.07
CA ARG A 148 -8.74 -4.80 -2.31
C ARG A 148 -9.34 -6.02 -3.00
N VAL A 149 -9.52 -7.10 -2.25
CA VAL A 149 -10.17 -8.33 -2.70
C VAL A 149 -11.60 -8.35 -2.17
N THR A 150 -12.58 -8.12 -3.04
CA THR A 150 -14.01 -8.04 -2.67
C THR A 150 -14.75 -9.38 -2.77
N THR A 151 -14.04 -10.48 -3.06
CA THR A 151 -14.65 -11.79 -3.34
C THR A 151 -15.01 -12.60 -2.09
N GLY A 152 -14.52 -12.20 -0.91
CA GLY A 152 -14.81 -12.87 0.35
C GLY A 152 -14.52 -12.00 1.57
N LEU A 153 -15.13 -12.36 2.71
CA LEU A 153 -14.87 -11.73 3.99
C LEU A 153 -13.68 -12.39 4.68
N THR A 154 -12.71 -11.59 5.06
CA THR A 154 -11.53 -12.00 5.83
C THR A 154 -11.43 -11.18 7.10
N LYS A 155 -10.77 -11.72 8.13
CA LYS A 155 -10.40 -10.97 9.32
C LYS A 155 -9.47 -9.81 8.95
N LEU A 156 -9.72 -8.63 9.51
CA LEU A 156 -8.91 -7.44 9.24
C LEU A 156 -7.69 -7.43 10.16
N SER A 157 -6.50 -7.44 9.57
CA SER A 157 -5.22 -7.39 10.29
C SER A 157 -4.47 -6.10 9.95
N ILE A 158 -3.96 -5.42 10.97
CA ILE A 158 -3.20 -4.17 10.91
C ILE A 158 -1.83 -4.41 11.59
N PRO A 159 -0.89 -5.09 10.92
CA PRO A 159 0.39 -5.53 11.49
C PRO A 159 1.35 -4.36 11.80
N LEU A 160 1.09 -3.63 12.88
CA LEU A 160 1.93 -2.53 13.36
C LEU A 160 3.29 -3.05 13.79
N GLY A 161 4.36 -2.38 13.33
CA GLY A 161 5.75 -2.68 13.71
C GLY A 161 6.34 -3.97 13.13
N SER A 162 5.57 -4.83 12.46
CA SER A 162 6.07 -6.08 11.86
C SER A 162 6.02 -6.12 10.33
N LEU A 163 5.16 -5.28 9.72
CA LEU A 163 5.11 -5.17 8.27
C LEU A 163 6.21 -4.24 7.78
N HIS A 164 7.15 -4.82 7.04
CA HIS A 164 8.19 -4.10 6.32
C HIS A 164 7.84 -4.02 4.84
N LEU A 165 7.90 -2.83 4.26
CA LEU A 165 7.67 -2.63 2.84
C LEU A 165 8.75 -1.75 2.25
N ALA A 166 9.42 -2.26 1.21
CA ALA A 166 10.22 -1.47 0.31
C ALA A 166 9.44 -1.16 -0.96
N GLN A 167 9.76 -0.05 -1.63
CA GLN A 167 9.23 0.26 -2.94
C GLN A 167 10.37 0.32 -3.95
N GLN A 168 10.30 -0.56 -4.97
CA GLN A 168 11.18 -0.52 -6.12
C GLN A 168 11.03 0.81 -6.86
N THR A 169 12.15 1.38 -7.30
CA THR A 169 12.13 2.54 -8.20
C THR A 169 11.67 2.11 -9.59
N ASN A 170 10.59 2.69 -10.09
CA ASN A 170 10.11 2.49 -11.46
C ASN A 170 10.28 3.76 -12.30
N ASN A 171 10.24 4.94 -11.68
CA ASN A 171 10.35 6.22 -12.38
C ASN A 171 11.34 7.14 -11.65
N ILE A 172 12.21 7.77 -12.43
CA ILE A 172 13.11 8.83 -11.97
C ILE A 172 12.95 10.04 -12.87
N THR A 173 12.91 11.22 -12.27
CA THR A 173 12.88 12.49 -13.00
C THR A 173 14.17 13.24 -12.71
N MET A 174 14.89 13.56 -13.78
CA MET A 174 16.12 14.34 -13.74
C MET A 174 15.83 15.78 -14.13
N GLY A 175 16.53 16.69 -13.48
CA GLY A 175 16.48 18.11 -13.74
C GLY A 175 17.86 18.72 -13.80
N GLY A 176 17.88 20.04 -13.88
CA GLY A 176 19.10 20.82 -13.95
C GLY A 176 19.13 21.72 -15.17
N ALA A 177 20.31 22.26 -15.44
CA ALA A 177 20.52 23.18 -16.53
C ALA A 177 21.82 22.81 -17.26
N LEU A 178 21.71 22.53 -18.55
CA LEU A 178 22.83 22.24 -19.44
C LEU A 178 23.13 23.49 -20.27
N SER A 179 24.41 23.83 -20.43
CA SER A 179 24.82 25.04 -21.13
C SER A 179 24.94 24.82 -22.64
N PRO A 180 24.31 25.64 -23.49
CA PRO A 180 24.47 25.53 -24.94
C PRO A 180 25.76 26.20 -25.43
N GLN A 181 26.51 26.89 -24.56
CA GLN A 181 27.76 27.59 -24.89
C GLN A 181 29.02 26.76 -24.57
N GLY A 182 28.85 25.49 -24.21
CA GLY A 182 29.95 24.58 -23.95
C GLY A 182 30.77 24.23 -25.20
N ILE A 183 31.98 23.72 -24.99
CA ILE A 183 32.78 23.12 -26.07
C ILE A 183 32.06 21.84 -26.54
N ILE A 184 31.85 21.69 -27.85
CA ILE A 184 31.29 20.46 -28.42
C ILE A 184 32.33 19.34 -28.27
N ALA A 185 31.91 18.17 -27.79
CA ALA A 185 32.82 17.05 -27.59
C ALA A 185 33.18 16.39 -28.94
N THR A 186 34.47 16.39 -29.27
CA THR A 186 35.01 15.85 -30.52
C THR A 186 35.79 14.55 -30.33
N GLN A 187 36.31 14.31 -29.12
CA GLN A 187 37.15 13.16 -28.82
C GLN A 187 36.98 12.63 -27.39
N GLY A 188 37.02 11.30 -27.24
CA GLY A 188 37.17 10.62 -25.95
C GLY A 188 38.63 10.37 -25.60
N THR A 189 38.91 10.06 -24.34
CA THR A 189 40.25 9.70 -23.86
C THR A 189 40.78 8.46 -24.56
N LEU A 190 42.04 8.49 -24.97
CA LEU A 190 42.72 7.35 -25.59
C LEU A 190 43.96 7.00 -24.78
N GLN A 191 44.01 5.79 -24.25
CA GLN A 191 45.20 5.25 -23.59
C GLN A 191 45.72 4.03 -24.32
N THR A 192 47.03 3.96 -24.51
CA THR A 192 47.73 2.84 -25.13
C THR A 192 48.57 2.11 -24.09
N SER A 193 48.52 0.79 -24.09
CA SER A 193 49.46 0.00 -23.30
C SER A 193 50.85 0.03 -23.91
N GLU A 194 51.84 -0.40 -23.14
CA GLU A 194 53.11 -0.87 -23.71
C GLU A 194 52.90 -2.06 -24.67
N ALA A 195 53.90 -2.35 -25.50
CA ALA A 195 53.80 -3.43 -26.47
C ALA A 195 53.80 -4.80 -25.77
N LEU A 196 52.84 -5.65 -26.13
CA LEU A 196 52.63 -6.98 -25.59
C LEU A 196 52.99 -8.03 -26.64
N VAL A 197 53.54 -9.15 -26.17
CA VAL A 197 53.99 -10.26 -26.99
C VAL A 197 53.40 -11.58 -26.47
N ASP A 198 53.20 -12.51 -27.39
CA ASP A 198 52.86 -13.90 -27.14
C ASP A 198 54.15 -14.72 -26.99
N ASN A 199 54.38 -15.25 -25.79
CA ASN A 199 55.54 -16.06 -25.41
C ASN A 199 55.25 -17.58 -25.47
N SER A 200 54.23 -18.01 -26.22
CA SER A 200 53.88 -19.44 -26.37
C SER A 200 54.82 -20.23 -27.29
N GLY A 201 55.63 -19.56 -28.12
CA GLY A 201 56.53 -20.16 -29.12
C GLY A 201 58.02 -19.98 -28.83
N ASN A 202 58.88 -20.41 -29.76
CA ASN A 202 60.34 -20.30 -29.63
C ASN A 202 60.87 -18.85 -29.66
N ALA A 203 60.07 -17.90 -30.18
CA ALA A 203 60.37 -16.48 -30.19
C ALA A 203 59.09 -15.69 -29.91
N PRO A 204 59.16 -14.56 -29.18
CA PRO A 204 57.99 -13.73 -28.91
C PRO A 204 57.40 -13.15 -30.20
N VAL A 205 56.09 -13.30 -30.38
CA VAL A 205 55.34 -12.74 -31.52
C VAL A 205 54.44 -11.61 -31.01
N THR A 206 54.13 -10.61 -31.85
CA THR A 206 53.18 -9.55 -31.49
C THR A 206 51.84 -10.14 -31.02
N ALA A 207 51.37 -9.72 -29.84
CA ALA A 207 50.11 -10.21 -29.30
C ALA A 207 48.92 -9.79 -30.17
N THR A 208 47.93 -10.67 -30.27
CA THR A 208 46.66 -10.46 -30.99
C THR A 208 45.48 -10.76 -30.07
N ALA A 209 44.24 -10.46 -30.52
CA ALA A 209 43.04 -10.73 -29.73
C ALA A 209 42.89 -12.21 -29.32
N ASN A 210 43.45 -13.13 -30.12
CA ASN A 210 43.39 -14.58 -29.86
C ASN A 210 44.55 -15.09 -28.98
N THR A 211 45.52 -14.24 -28.64
CA THR A 211 46.63 -14.63 -27.76
C THR A 211 46.08 -15.00 -26.38
N LEU A 212 46.57 -16.10 -25.81
CA LEU A 212 46.15 -16.55 -24.48
C LEU A 212 46.77 -15.66 -23.41
N LEU A 213 46.00 -15.32 -22.37
CA LEU A 213 46.52 -14.49 -21.26
C LEU A 213 47.68 -15.17 -20.53
N VAL A 214 47.66 -16.50 -20.43
CA VAL A 214 48.72 -17.29 -19.77
C VAL A 214 50.05 -17.29 -20.53
N SER A 215 50.07 -16.87 -21.81
CA SER A 215 51.28 -16.70 -22.61
C SER A 215 51.64 -15.23 -22.88
N LEU A 216 50.85 -14.29 -22.34
CA LEU A 216 51.05 -12.87 -22.57
C LEU A 216 52.21 -12.34 -21.73
N ALA A 217 53.14 -11.64 -22.36
CA ALA A 217 54.27 -10.97 -21.72
C ALA A 217 54.42 -9.53 -22.25
N THR A 218 55.16 -8.68 -21.53
CA THR A 218 55.54 -7.36 -22.06
C THR A 218 56.71 -7.51 -23.01
N ALA A 219 56.79 -6.68 -24.05
CA ALA A 219 57.94 -6.67 -24.97
C ALA A 219 59.25 -6.31 -24.26
N ALA A 220 59.18 -5.59 -23.12
CA ALA A 220 60.33 -5.26 -22.29
C ALA A 220 60.86 -6.47 -21.50
N LEU A 221 59.99 -7.40 -21.07
CA LEU A 221 60.34 -8.63 -20.37
C LEU A 221 59.63 -9.85 -20.98
N PRO A 222 60.00 -10.27 -22.20
CA PRO A 222 59.29 -11.32 -22.94
C PRO A 222 59.39 -12.71 -22.28
N ALA A 223 60.38 -12.94 -21.42
CA ALA A 223 60.61 -14.22 -20.76
C ALA A 223 59.71 -14.45 -19.53
N THR A 224 58.95 -13.44 -19.08
CA THR A 224 58.09 -13.53 -17.90
C THR A 224 56.63 -13.32 -18.30
N ASN A 225 55.81 -14.35 -18.13
CA ASN A 225 54.37 -14.26 -18.41
C ASN A 225 53.70 -13.41 -17.32
N LEU A 226 52.76 -12.56 -17.75
CA LEU A 226 52.05 -11.62 -16.89
C LEU A 226 50.98 -12.28 -16.02
N TYR A 227 50.44 -13.42 -16.47
CA TYR A 227 49.32 -14.11 -15.84
C TYR A 227 49.57 -15.61 -15.76
N GLN A 228 48.98 -16.25 -14.76
CA GLN A 228 48.95 -17.69 -14.58
C GLN A 228 47.50 -18.22 -14.56
N SER A 229 47.33 -19.49 -14.90
CA SER A 229 46.00 -20.12 -14.81
C SER A 229 45.56 -20.22 -13.35
N GLY A 230 44.38 -19.69 -13.03
CA GLY A 230 43.85 -19.59 -11.67
C GLY A 230 43.95 -18.20 -11.05
N ASP A 231 44.63 -17.25 -11.71
CA ASP A 231 44.70 -15.87 -11.26
C ASP A 231 43.35 -15.16 -11.35
N VAL A 232 43.05 -14.32 -10.34
CA VAL A 232 41.88 -13.44 -10.36
C VAL A 232 42.35 -12.00 -10.58
N LEU A 233 42.14 -11.51 -11.80
CA LEU A 233 42.42 -10.14 -12.17
C LEU A 233 41.30 -9.23 -11.66
N LYS A 234 41.64 -8.27 -10.81
CA LYS A 234 40.74 -7.19 -10.39
C LYS A 234 41.15 -5.89 -11.05
N PHE A 235 40.16 -5.14 -11.52
CA PHE A 235 40.38 -3.86 -12.15
C PHE A 235 39.48 -2.79 -11.55
N ALA A 236 40.10 -1.72 -11.05
CA ALA A 236 39.44 -0.57 -10.43
C ALA A 236 39.94 0.72 -11.10
N PRO A 237 39.38 1.08 -12.27
CA PRO A 237 39.77 2.30 -12.97
C PRO A 237 39.26 3.55 -12.27
N THR A 238 39.89 4.69 -12.54
CA THR A 238 39.37 6.00 -12.14
C THR A 238 38.75 6.71 -13.33
N LYS A 239 37.53 7.23 -13.19
CA LYS A 239 36.78 7.95 -14.23
C LYS A 239 36.16 9.23 -13.64
N GLY A 240 36.44 10.39 -14.24
CA GLY A 240 36.01 11.69 -13.71
C GLY A 240 36.55 11.98 -12.31
N GLY A 241 37.76 11.48 -12.00
CA GLY A 241 38.38 11.62 -10.67
C GLY A 241 37.82 10.70 -9.58
N GLN A 242 36.86 9.82 -9.88
CA GLN A 242 36.30 8.84 -8.93
C GLN A 242 36.74 7.42 -9.28
N THR A 243 37.09 6.62 -8.27
CA THR A 243 37.34 5.19 -8.44
C THR A 243 36.03 4.47 -8.74
N MET A 244 35.98 3.78 -9.87
CA MET A 244 34.83 2.96 -10.27
C MET A 244 34.82 1.66 -9.45
N GLY A 245 33.63 1.04 -9.32
CA GLY A 245 33.52 -0.25 -8.66
C GLY A 245 34.37 -1.32 -9.35
N SER A 246 35.09 -2.13 -8.58
CA SER A 246 36.00 -3.13 -9.14
C SER A 246 35.24 -4.32 -9.70
N LYS A 247 35.55 -4.72 -10.94
CA LYS A 247 35.14 -6.02 -11.50
C LYS A 247 36.31 -7.00 -11.46
N SER A 248 35.98 -8.30 -11.50
CA SER A 248 36.98 -9.38 -11.45
C SER A 248 36.83 -10.32 -12.65
N LEU A 249 37.95 -10.79 -13.18
CA LEU A 249 38.04 -11.80 -14.24
C LEU A 249 38.93 -12.94 -13.74
N THR A 250 38.43 -14.17 -13.80
CA THR A 250 39.23 -15.36 -13.49
C THR A 250 39.91 -15.87 -14.75
N ILE A 251 41.25 -15.96 -14.71
CA ILE A 251 42.09 -16.38 -15.82
C ILE A 251 42.16 -17.91 -15.85
N THR A 252 41.91 -18.49 -17.02
CA THR A 252 41.99 -19.94 -17.26
C THR A 252 42.92 -20.22 -18.44
N GLY A 253 43.24 -21.48 -18.70
CA GLY A 253 44.01 -21.86 -19.90
C GLY A 253 43.36 -21.49 -21.24
N ALA A 254 42.09 -21.07 -21.24
CA ALA A 254 41.36 -20.66 -22.44
C ALA A 254 41.08 -19.15 -22.52
N THR A 255 41.38 -18.36 -21.48
CA THR A 255 41.11 -16.91 -21.52
C THR A 255 42.09 -16.21 -22.44
N THR A 256 41.55 -15.37 -23.34
CA THR A 256 42.28 -14.68 -24.40
C THR A 256 42.39 -13.17 -24.13
N VAL A 257 43.20 -12.47 -24.93
CA VAL A 257 43.24 -11.00 -24.93
C VAL A 257 41.87 -10.40 -25.27
N ALA A 258 41.07 -11.04 -26.14
CA ALA A 258 39.69 -10.59 -26.44
C ALA A 258 38.78 -10.59 -25.19
N ASP A 259 38.96 -11.56 -24.29
CA ASP A 259 38.24 -11.59 -23.01
C ASP A 259 38.68 -10.44 -22.10
N LEU A 260 39.97 -10.08 -22.14
CA LEU A 260 40.53 -8.94 -21.41
C LEU A 260 40.02 -7.60 -21.99
N GLU A 261 39.92 -7.47 -23.32
CA GLU A 261 39.34 -6.29 -23.99
C GLU A 261 37.88 -6.10 -23.56
N THR A 262 37.11 -7.19 -23.56
CA THR A 262 35.71 -7.20 -23.10
C THR A 262 35.62 -6.84 -21.63
N PHE A 263 36.50 -7.38 -20.78
CA PHE A 263 36.55 -7.08 -19.36
C PHE A 263 36.87 -5.61 -19.08
N PHE A 264 37.82 -5.00 -19.78
CA PHE A 264 38.11 -3.56 -19.64
C PHE A 264 36.96 -2.70 -20.14
N SER A 265 36.38 -3.02 -21.29
CA SER A 265 35.21 -2.31 -21.83
C SER A 265 34.05 -2.31 -20.83
N ASN A 266 33.78 -3.47 -20.24
CA ASN A 266 32.74 -3.67 -19.25
C ASN A 266 33.02 -2.96 -17.92
N SER A 267 34.28 -2.97 -17.46
CA SER A 267 34.68 -2.36 -16.17
C SER A 267 34.75 -0.84 -16.22
N LEU A 268 35.08 -0.27 -17.37
CA LEU A 268 35.07 1.18 -17.62
C LEU A 268 33.69 1.72 -18.00
N GLY A 269 32.70 0.84 -18.20
CA GLY A 269 31.36 1.21 -18.63
C GLY A 269 31.33 1.78 -20.04
N LEU A 270 32.27 1.36 -20.90
CA LEU A 270 32.37 1.90 -22.25
C LEU A 270 31.13 1.51 -23.06
N GLN A 271 30.38 2.51 -23.47
CA GLN A 271 29.20 2.31 -24.28
C GLN A 271 29.61 2.26 -25.74
N THR A 272 29.38 1.11 -26.38
CA THR A 272 29.76 0.82 -27.76
C THR A 272 28.50 0.48 -28.58
N GLY A 273 28.56 0.63 -29.91
CA GLY A 273 27.48 0.24 -30.82
C GLY A 273 26.81 1.40 -31.58
N GLY A 274 25.70 1.09 -32.24
CA GLY A 274 24.99 2.02 -33.13
C GLY A 274 24.41 3.21 -32.36
N GLY A 275 24.86 4.42 -32.70
CA GLY A 275 24.40 5.67 -32.10
C GLY A 275 25.45 6.41 -31.28
N ILE A 276 26.57 5.78 -30.90
CA ILE A 276 27.73 6.48 -30.31
C ILE A 276 28.57 7.08 -31.45
N PRO A 277 28.86 8.39 -31.43
CA PRO A 277 29.70 9.02 -32.46
C PRO A 277 31.10 8.42 -32.52
N VAL A 278 31.62 8.21 -33.73
CA VAL A 278 33.03 7.86 -33.95
C VAL A 278 33.84 9.16 -34.05
N ASP A 279 35.01 9.17 -33.43
CA ASP A 279 35.93 10.31 -33.43
C ASP A 279 36.62 10.49 -34.80
N ALA A 280 37.23 11.66 -35.02
CA ALA A 280 37.95 11.95 -36.27
C ALA A 280 39.09 10.98 -36.57
N ASP A 281 39.66 10.36 -35.53
CA ASP A 281 40.71 9.35 -35.64
C ASP A 281 40.20 7.99 -36.18
N ALA A 282 38.90 7.87 -36.45
CA ALA A 282 38.21 6.66 -36.92
C ALA A 282 38.33 5.44 -35.97
N ILE A 283 38.85 5.64 -34.76
CA ILE A 283 38.90 4.63 -33.70
C ILE A 283 37.55 4.65 -32.95
N PRO A 284 36.78 3.55 -32.95
CA PRO A 284 35.53 3.48 -32.20
C PRO A 284 35.80 3.44 -30.68
N VAL A 285 34.82 3.91 -29.90
CA VAL A 285 34.82 3.72 -28.44
C VAL A 285 34.85 2.22 -28.12
N GLY A 286 35.70 1.82 -27.19
CA GLY A 286 35.91 0.42 -26.83
C GLY A 286 37.39 0.11 -26.58
N VAL A 287 37.67 -1.18 -26.42
CA VAL A 287 39.04 -1.68 -26.25
C VAL A 287 39.40 -2.59 -27.41
N SER A 288 40.56 -2.39 -28.01
CA SER A 288 41.08 -3.26 -29.09
C SER A 288 42.59 -3.35 -29.05
N ILE A 289 43.15 -4.46 -29.51
CA ILE A 289 44.60 -4.64 -29.68
C ILE A 289 45.03 -4.32 -31.11
N VAL A 290 45.96 -3.38 -31.25
CA VAL A 290 46.53 -2.97 -32.54
C VAL A 290 48.05 -2.94 -32.42
N GLY A 291 48.75 -3.68 -33.29
CA GLY A 291 50.23 -3.72 -33.28
C GLY A 291 50.84 -4.25 -31.97
N GLY A 292 50.11 -5.09 -31.22
CA GLY A 292 50.53 -5.61 -29.92
C GLY A 292 50.28 -4.67 -28.74
N GLN A 293 49.67 -3.51 -28.96
CA GLN A 293 49.29 -2.58 -27.89
C GLN A 293 47.78 -2.60 -27.68
N ILE A 294 47.35 -2.66 -26.42
CA ILE A 294 45.94 -2.51 -26.04
C ILE A 294 45.61 -1.03 -26.11
N LEU A 295 44.67 -0.70 -26.98
CA LEU A 295 44.11 0.62 -27.18
C LEU A 295 42.78 0.70 -26.43
N VAL A 296 42.69 1.58 -25.44
CA VAL A 296 41.46 1.85 -24.69
C VAL A 296 40.95 3.22 -25.10
N LYS A 297 39.81 3.25 -25.80
CA LYS A 297 39.14 4.48 -26.23
C LYS A 297 37.87 4.70 -25.42
N GLY A 298 37.84 5.78 -24.65
CA GLY A 298 36.73 6.15 -23.77
C GLY A 298 35.62 6.91 -24.48
N ASN A 299 34.52 7.09 -23.75
CA ASN A 299 33.43 7.98 -24.15
C ASN A 299 33.90 9.45 -24.14
N ARG A 300 33.17 10.30 -24.86
CA ARG A 300 33.43 11.75 -24.91
C ARG A 300 32.98 12.45 -23.64
N GLY A 301 33.49 13.66 -23.40
CA GLY A 301 33.14 14.49 -22.26
C GLY A 301 34.25 14.57 -21.23
N THR A 302 34.61 15.79 -20.83
CA THR A 302 35.63 16.07 -19.81
C THR A 302 35.42 15.33 -18.48
N VAL A 303 34.18 15.09 -18.06
CA VAL A 303 33.85 14.39 -16.80
C VAL A 303 33.91 12.86 -16.93
N ASP A 304 33.92 12.34 -18.16
CA ASP A 304 34.11 10.91 -18.44
C ASP A 304 35.57 10.56 -18.79
N ASP A 305 36.49 11.52 -18.65
CA ASP A 305 37.93 11.25 -18.74
C ASP A 305 38.33 10.15 -17.75
N PHE A 306 39.07 9.16 -18.22
CA PHE A 306 39.49 8.02 -17.42
C PHE A 306 41.01 7.93 -17.38
N THR A 307 41.52 7.37 -16.30
CA THR A 307 42.95 7.09 -16.15
C THR A 307 43.14 5.67 -15.64
N ILE A 308 44.09 4.95 -16.25
CA ILE A 308 44.52 3.61 -15.85
C ILE A 308 45.94 3.72 -15.25
N PRO A 309 46.07 4.10 -13.96
CA PRO A 309 47.38 4.16 -13.32
C PRO A 309 47.94 2.76 -13.04
N ILE A 310 49.26 2.66 -12.91
CA ILE A 310 49.89 1.42 -12.41
C ILE A 310 49.33 1.13 -11.01
N GLY A 311 48.78 -0.07 -10.82
CA GLY A 311 48.09 -0.48 -9.59
C GLY A 311 46.56 -0.47 -9.66
N SER A 312 45.94 0.09 -10.70
CA SER A 312 44.49 -0.09 -10.93
C SER A 312 44.14 -1.53 -11.31
N MET A 313 45.12 -2.28 -11.82
CA MET A 313 45.03 -3.71 -12.08
C MET A 313 45.80 -4.49 -11.03
N THR A 314 45.15 -5.44 -10.38
CA THR A 314 45.80 -6.32 -9.39
C THR A 314 45.47 -7.78 -9.63
N ILE A 315 46.44 -8.65 -9.41
CA ILE A 315 46.28 -10.11 -9.37
C ILE A 315 46.61 -10.55 -7.95
N ASN A 316 45.67 -11.21 -7.28
CA ASN A 316 45.88 -11.71 -5.91
C ASN A 316 46.45 -10.67 -4.93
N GLY A 317 46.18 -9.37 -5.17
CA GLY A 317 46.68 -8.24 -4.37
C GLY A 317 47.98 -7.58 -4.86
N ALA A 318 48.68 -8.14 -5.83
CA ALA A 318 49.88 -7.56 -6.45
C ALA A 318 49.52 -6.77 -7.72
N ALA A 319 50.15 -5.61 -7.93
CA ALA A 319 49.91 -4.80 -9.13
C ALA A 319 50.41 -5.50 -10.41
N VAL A 320 49.59 -5.49 -11.45
CA VAL A 320 50.01 -5.96 -12.77
C VAL A 320 50.94 -4.90 -13.39
N PRO A 321 52.17 -5.26 -13.80
CA PRO A 321 53.15 -4.29 -14.29
C PRO A 321 52.90 -3.96 -15.77
N ILE A 322 51.69 -3.50 -16.11
CA ILE A 322 51.37 -2.95 -17.44
C ILE A 322 51.14 -1.46 -17.28
N SER A 323 51.91 -0.66 -18.02
CA SER A 323 51.71 0.79 -18.07
C SER A 323 50.80 1.19 -19.22
N PHE A 324 49.83 2.08 -18.95
CA PHE A 324 49.03 2.75 -19.96
C PHE A 324 49.44 4.22 -20.05
N THR A 325 49.69 4.70 -21.28
CA THR A 325 50.06 6.09 -21.53
C THR A 325 48.91 6.82 -22.22
N PRO A 326 48.47 7.98 -21.71
CA PRO A 326 47.44 8.77 -22.38
C PRO A 326 48.01 9.36 -23.68
N THR A 327 47.38 9.00 -24.80
CA THR A 327 47.67 9.55 -26.12
C THR A 327 46.76 10.74 -26.44
N SER A 328 45.53 10.73 -25.91
CA SER A 328 44.62 11.88 -25.96
C SER A 328 43.70 11.90 -24.74
N VAL A 329 43.16 13.09 -24.42
CA VAL A 329 42.25 13.32 -23.29
C VAL A 329 40.86 13.65 -23.83
N ALA A 330 39.81 13.25 -23.10
CA ALA A 330 38.43 13.57 -23.45
C ALA A 330 38.17 15.08 -23.39
N ASP A 331 37.45 15.58 -24.38
CA ASP A 331 37.07 16.99 -24.48
C ASP A 331 35.55 17.20 -24.36
N GLY A 332 35.12 18.45 -24.43
CA GLY A 332 33.72 18.85 -24.44
C GLY A 332 33.11 19.17 -23.08
N GLY A 333 32.18 20.12 -23.10
CA GLY A 333 31.39 20.51 -21.93
C GLY A 333 30.51 19.35 -21.48
N SER A 334 30.63 18.99 -20.20
CA SER A 334 29.89 17.86 -19.64
C SER A 334 29.44 18.14 -18.20
N ALA A 335 28.44 17.41 -17.76
CA ALA A 335 27.90 17.42 -16.41
C ALA A 335 27.75 16.00 -15.90
N THR A 336 27.90 15.80 -14.61
CA THR A 336 27.64 14.51 -13.96
C THR A 336 26.76 14.69 -12.75
N THR A 337 26.05 13.63 -12.39
CA THR A 337 25.29 13.53 -11.17
C THR A 337 25.23 12.08 -10.71
N THR A 338 25.21 11.91 -9.39
CA THR A 338 25.09 10.60 -8.76
C THR A 338 23.81 10.57 -7.94
N PHE A 339 23.04 9.50 -8.06
CA PHE A 339 21.80 9.32 -7.33
C PHE A 339 21.60 7.85 -6.96
N THR A 340 20.72 7.57 -6.02
CA THR A 340 20.50 6.22 -5.50
C THR A 340 19.09 5.77 -5.82
N VAL A 341 18.96 4.66 -6.54
CA VAL A 341 17.69 3.97 -6.79
C VAL A 341 17.55 2.75 -5.90
N TYR A 342 16.34 2.26 -5.69
CA TYR A 342 16.04 1.12 -4.81
C TYR A 342 15.48 -0.06 -5.59
N ASP A 343 15.98 -1.26 -5.33
CA ASP A 343 15.43 -2.50 -5.90
C ASP A 343 14.15 -2.97 -5.19
N SER A 344 13.59 -4.10 -5.63
CA SER A 344 12.37 -4.69 -5.05
C SER A 344 12.50 -5.13 -3.58
N LEU A 345 13.73 -5.27 -3.08
CA LEU A 345 14.02 -5.59 -1.68
C LEU A 345 14.36 -4.33 -0.87
N GLY A 346 14.44 -3.16 -1.52
CA GLY A 346 14.83 -1.89 -0.92
C GLY A 346 16.33 -1.71 -0.74
N THR A 347 17.16 -2.52 -1.41
CA THR A 347 18.60 -2.32 -1.43
C THR A 347 18.92 -1.06 -2.25
N PRO A 348 19.75 -0.13 -1.74
CA PRO A 348 20.18 1.04 -2.52
C PRO A 348 21.17 0.64 -3.61
N LEU A 349 21.01 1.20 -4.81
CA LEU A 349 21.90 1.09 -5.96
C LEU A 349 22.36 2.48 -6.37
N ASN A 350 23.67 2.68 -6.41
CA ASN A 350 24.26 3.95 -6.81
C ASN A 350 24.34 4.02 -8.34
N MET A 351 23.71 5.04 -8.87
CA MET A 351 23.67 5.36 -10.29
C MET A 351 24.52 6.60 -10.52
N ARG A 352 25.28 6.59 -11.61
CA ARG A 352 25.99 7.74 -12.14
C ARG A 352 25.43 8.06 -13.51
N MET A 353 25.03 9.30 -13.70
CA MET A 353 24.64 9.85 -15.00
C MET A 353 25.65 10.91 -15.40
N THR A 354 26.28 10.73 -16.56
CA THR A 354 27.07 11.78 -17.20
C THR A 354 26.33 12.25 -18.44
N ALA A 355 26.38 13.55 -18.75
CA ALA A 355 25.92 14.09 -20.03
C ALA A 355 26.98 15.00 -20.64
N TYR A 356 27.24 14.85 -21.94
CA TYR A 356 28.17 15.69 -22.70
C TYR A 356 27.47 16.35 -23.90
N LEU A 357 27.96 17.52 -24.30
CA LEU A 357 27.47 18.24 -25.47
C LEU A 357 27.97 17.55 -26.74
N GLU A 358 27.06 16.92 -27.49
CA GLU A 358 27.41 16.13 -28.68
C GLU A 358 27.39 16.96 -29.97
N SER A 359 26.38 17.82 -30.12
CA SER A 359 26.23 18.61 -31.33
C SER A 359 25.39 19.86 -31.08
N GLN A 360 25.67 20.89 -31.87
CA GLN A 360 24.89 22.12 -31.93
C GLN A 360 24.71 22.48 -33.40
N VAL A 361 23.47 22.42 -33.87
CA VAL A 361 23.07 22.80 -35.24
C VAL A 361 22.09 23.97 -35.13
N SER A 362 21.96 24.79 -36.16
CA SER A 362 20.96 25.89 -36.19
C SER A 362 19.58 25.34 -35.79
N ASN A 363 19.15 25.74 -34.60
CA ASN A 363 17.89 25.38 -33.93
C ASN A 363 17.82 24.08 -33.11
N LYS A 364 18.94 23.40 -32.85
CA LYS A 364 18.96 22.19 -32.04
C LYS A 364 20.28 22.01 -31.30
N THR A 365 20.20 21.88 -29.97
CA THR A 365 21.34 21.48 -29.14
C THR A 365 21.10 20.06 -28.66
N THR A 366 22.03 19.14 -28.94
CA THR A 366 21.91 17.73 -28.57
C THR A 366 22.97 17.38 -27.53
N TYR A 367 22.52 16.90 -26.39
CA TYR A 367 23.33 16.28 -25.36
C TYR A 367 23.18 14.77 -25.41
N ARG A 368 24.24 14.02 -25.14
CA ARG A 368 24.14 12.58 -24.90
C ARG A 368 24.35 12.31 -23.42
N TYR A 369 23.48 11.49 -22.84
CA TYR A 369 23.67 10.98 -21.50
C TYR A 369 24.12 9.52 -21.50
N LEU A 370 24.89 9.16 -20.49
CA LEU A 370 25.37 7.81 -20.20
C LEU A 370 25.02 7.48 -18.76
N LEU A 371 24.39 6.33 -18.56
CA LEU A 371 24.03 5.78 -17.27
C LEU A 371 24.93 4.61 -16.93
N GLU A 372 25.44 4.63 -15.71
CA GLU A 372 26.38 3.64 -15.18
C GLU A 372 26.01 3.29 -13.74
N SER A 373 26.23 2.04 -13.35
CA SER A 373 26.17 1.60 -11.96
C SER A 373 27.14 0.47 -11.75
N ALA A 374 27.94 0.55 -10.68
CA ALA A 374 28.78 -0.55 -10.23
C ALA A 374 27.96 -1.66 -9.56
N ASP A 375 26.79 -1.33 -9.02
CA ASP A 375 25.95 -2.20 -8.19
C ASP A 375 25.09 -3.17 -9.02
N GLN A 376 25.12 -3.05 -10.36
CA GLN A 376 24.47 -4.02 -11.23
C GLN A 376 25.27 -5.33 -11.30
N SER A 377 24.54 -6.45 -11.36
CA SER A 377 25.13 -7.79 -11.46
C SER A 377 25.49 -8.20 -12.88
N GLY A 378 25.25 -7.32 -13.86
CA GLY A 378 25.67 -7.52 -15.24
C GLY A 378 27.20 -7.54 -15.39
N PRO A 379 27.70 -8.04 -16.55
CA PRO A 379 29.13 -8.05 -16.85
C PRO A 379 29.68 -6.62 -16.97
N SER A 380 28.91 -5.69 -17.56
CA SER A 380 29.26 -4.28 -17.70
C SER A 380 28.72 -3.43 -16.55
N ILE A 381 29.40 -2.32 -16.24
CA ILE A 381 28.86 -1.25 -15.38
C ILE A 381 28.01 -0.24 -16.16
N ALA A 382 28.02 -0.29 -17.50
CA ALA A 382 27.12 0.51 -18.34
C ALA A 382 25.68 -0.02 -18.27
N ILE A 383 24.71 0.88 -18.13
CA ILE A 383 23.28 0.54 -18.07
C ILE A 383 22.58 0.94 -19.37
N GLY A 384 22.84 2.15 -19.85
CA GLY A 384 22.25 2.64 -21.09
C GLY A 384 22.71 4.05 -21.46
N ASN A 385 22.39 4.47 -22.67
CA ASN A 385 22.59 5.84 -23.15
C ASN A 385 21.32 6.34 -23.84
N GLY A 386 21.28 7.65 -24.07
CA GLY A 386 20.31 8.28 -24.93
C GLY A 386 20.67 9.73 -25.21
N THR A 387 19.86 10.40 -26.01
CA THR A 387 20.07 11.80 -26.39
C THR A 387 18.99 12.69 -25.82
N ILE A 388 19.38 13.90 -25.40
CA ILE A 388 18.51 14.97 -24.96
C ILE A 388 18.61 16.07 -26.01
N ASP A 389 17.52 16.29 -26.73
CA ASP A 389 17.45 17.30 -27.76
C ASP A 389 16.71 18.53 -27.23
N PHE A 390 17.33 19.70 -27.30
CA PHE A 390 16.73 20.96 -26.91
C PHE A 390 16.21 21.75 -28.12
N ASP A 391 15.05 22.40 -27.95
CA ASP A 391 14.51 23.38 -28.88
C ASP A 391 15.18 24.77 -28.72
N ASN A 392 14.74 25.74 -29.50
CA ASN A 392 15.23 27.13 -29.47
C ASN A 392 14.93 27.87 -28.16
N GLN A 393 14.05 27.33 -27.33
CA GLN A 393 13.68 27.89 -26.04
C GLN A 393 14.38 27.14 -24.89
N GLY A 394 15.21 26.13 -25.22
CA GLY A 394 15.91 25.28 -24.27
C GLY A 394 15.03 24.31 -23.51
N HIS A 395 13.86 23.97 -24.04
CA HIS A 395 13.04 22.85 -23.57
C HIS A 395 13.40 21.57 -24.31
N VAL A 396 13.17 20.42 -23.68
CA VAL A 396 13.40 19.12 -24.30
C VAL A 396 12.37 18.88 -25.40
N SER A 397 12.84 18.73 -26.64
CA SER A 397 12.03 18.60 -27.86
C SER A 397 11.80 17.16 -28.30
N SER A 398 12.65 16.21 -27.87
CA SER A 398 12.57 14.80 -28.27
C SER A 398 13.02 13.87 -27.14
N THR A 399 12.47 12.65 -27.09
CA THR A 399 12.86 11.57 -26.15
C THR A 399 12.93 12.01 -24.68
N ALA A 400 11.85 12.66 -24.22
CA ALA A 400 11.75 13.10 -22.84
C ALA A 400 11.81 11.96 -21.82
N THR A 401 11.39 10.76 -22.22
CA THR A 401 11.39 9.57 -21.37
C THR A 401 12.09 8.39 -22.03
N ALA A 402 12.96 7.70 -21.30
CA ALA A 402 13.67 6.51 -21.76
C ALA A 402 13.63 5.42 -20.69
N GLN A 403 13.38 4.17 -21.08
CA GLN A 403 13.40 3.03 -20.16
C GLN A 403 14.73 2.30 -20.24
N PHE A 404 15.30 1.95 -19.10
CA PHE A 404 16.52 1.16 -19.00
C PHE A 404 16.33 -0.02 -18.05
N ALA A 405 17.16 -1.05 -18.25
CA ALA A 405 17.11 -2.30 -17.49
C ALA A 405 18.39 -2.44 -16.65
N ILE A 406 18.24 -2.53 -15.34
CA ILE A 406 19.31 -2.83 -14.41
C ILE A 406 19.31 -4.33 -14.13
N ASN A 407 20.44 -4.99 -14.38
CA ASN A 407 20.57 -6.42 -14.12
C ASN A 407 20.80 -6.68 -12.61
N ARG A 408 19.97 -7.56 -12.03
CA ARG A 408 19.96 -7.98 -10.63
C ARG A 408 20.05 -9.50 -10.46
N SER A 409 20.49 -10.24 -11.48
CA SER A 409 20.64 -11.71 -11.50
C SER A 409 21.45 -12.31 -10.34
N ALA A 410 22.37 -11.56 -9.73
CA ALA A 410 23.15 -12.04 -8.58
C ALA A 410 22.44 -11.86 -7.23
N THR A 411 21.20 -11.37 -7.23
CA THR A 411 20.39 -11.10 -6.04
C THR A 411 19.00 -11.73 -6.17
N SER A 412 18.30 -11.90 -5.05
CA SER A 412 16.90 -12.38 -5.03
C SER A 412 15.87 -11.30 -5.39
N ALA A 413 16.31 -10.12 -5.83
CA ALA A 413 15.44 -9.04 -6.27
C ALA A 413 14.86 -9.32 -7.66
N THR A 414 13.80 -8.60 -8.03
CA THR A 414 13.22 -8.64 -9.38
C THR A 414 14.29 -8.36 -10.43
N ASN A 415 14.38 -9.21 -11.45
CA ASN A 415 15.39 -9.12 -12.50
C ASN A 415 14.77 -9.34 -13.89
N PRO A 416 15.04 -8.47 -14.88
CA PRO A 416 15.72 -7.18 -14.75
C PRO A 416 14.83 -6.14 -14.05
N MET A 417 15.47 -5.22 -13.31
CA MET A 417 14.79 -4.06 -12.74
C MET A 417 14.64 -3.01 -13.85
N LEU A 418 13.39 -2.74 -14.25
CA LEU A 418 13.08 -1.72 -15.25
C LEU A 418 12.87 -0.37 -14.58
N VAL A 419 13.52 0.67 -15.10
CA VAL A 419 13.40 2.05 -14.61
C VAL A 419 13.18 2.98 -15.80
N THR A 420 12.20 3.87 -15.68
CA THR A 420 11.92 4.93 -16.65
C THR A 420 12.60 6.21 -16.18
N LEU A 421 13.55 6.71 -16.98
CA LEU A 421 14.18 8.02 -16.84
C LEU A 421 13.36 9.07 -17.59
N ASP A 422 12.92 10.10 -16.87
CA ASP A 422 12.35 11.32 -17.42
C ASP A 422 13.37 12.47 -17.33
N VAL A 423 13.70 13.07 -18.47
CA VAL A 423 14.62 14.21 -18.62
C VAL A 423 13.90 15.50 -19.01
N SER A 424 12.56 15.51 -19.07
CA SER A 424 11.75 16.66 -19.49
C SER A 424 11.99 17.94 -18.68
N SER A 425 12.42 17.79 -17.42
CA SER A 425 12.67 18.89 -16.49
C SER A 425 14.09 19.48 -16.60
N ILE A 426 14.93 18.97 -17.50
CA ILE A 426 16.25 19.54 -17.78
C ILE A 426 16.08 20.73 -18.73
N SER A 427 16.74 21.84 -18.41
CA SER A 427 16.76 23.04 -19.25
C SER A 427 18.06 23.16 -20.04
N GLY A 428 17.99 23.63 -21.29
CA GLY A 428 19.13 23.84 -22.18
C GLY A 428 19.65 25.28 -22.23
N ILE A 429 19.33 26.11 -21.23
CA ILE A 429 19.59 27.57 -21.24
C ILE A 429 20.65 28.05 -20.24
N SER A 430 21.46 27.14 -19.67
CA SER A 430 22.41 27.54 -18.62
C SER A 430 23.53 28.46 -19.13
N SER A 431 23.79 29.56 -18.43
CA SER A 431 24.90 30.49 -18.71
C SER A 431 26.12 30.33 -17.78
N THR A 432 25.96 29.66 -16.64
CA THR A 432 27.00 29.55 -15.59
C THR A 432 27.69 28.18 -15.57
N GLY A 433 27.30 27.26 -16.45
CA GLY A 433 27.86 25.91 -16.55
C GLY A 433 26.78 24.83 -16.54
N SER A 434 27.16 23.59 -16.86
CA SER A 434 26.22 22.47 -16.94
C SER A 434 26.12 21.74 -15.59
N ASN A 435 24.92 21.54 -15.07
CA ASN A 435 24.65 20.78 -13.85
C ASN A 435 23.44 19.87 -14.02
N LEU A 436 23.46 18.72 -13.34
CA LEU A 436 22.37 17.74 -13.32
C LEU A 436 22.02 17.36 -11.88
N ASN A 437 20.75 17.11 -11.62
CA ASN A 437 20.29 16.60 -10.34
C ASN A 437 19.10 15.67 -10.49
N LEU A 438 18.91 14.78 -9.51
CA LEU A 438 17.67 14.04 -9.36
C LEU A 438 16.62 14.98 -8.75
N VAL A 439 15.47 15.12 -9.41
CA VAL A 439 14.34 15.94 -8.94
C VAL A 439 13.41 15.11 -8.08
N SER A 440 13.02 13.94 -8.58
CA SER A 440 12.13 13.03 -7.88
C SER A 440 12.36 11.58 -8.30
N GLN A 441 12.06 10.67 -7.38
CA GLN A 441 11.97 9.24 -7.65
C GLN A 441 10.84 8.61 -6.83
N ASP A 442 10.35 7.46 -7.26
CA ASP A 442 9.26 6.74 -6.59
C ASP A 442 9.73 5.57 -5.70
N GLY A 443 11.03 5.25 -5.69
CA GLY A 443 11.57 4.18 -4.85
C GLY A 443 12.01 4.65 -3.46
N THR A 444 11.92 3.75 -2.49
CA THR A 444 12.27 4.01 -1.09
C THR A 444 12.94 2.82 -0.43
N SER A 445 13.67 3.09 0.65
CA SER A 445 14.19 2.05 1.54
C SER A 445 13.06 1.27 2.22
N PRO A 446 13.33 0.06 2.74
CA PRO A 446 12.36 -0.68 3.54
C PRO A 446 11.89 0.18 4.71
N GLY A 447 10.58 0.35 4.83
CA GLY A 447 9.96 1.05 5.94
C GLY A 447 9.11 0.14 6.79
N THR A 448 8.95 0.48 8.06
CA THR A 448 8.07 -0.20 9.01
C THR A 448 6.71 0.49 9.10
N LEU A 449 5.64 -0.29 9.27
CA LEU A 449 4.31 0.27 9.51
C LEU A 449 4.27 0.93 10.90
N THR A 450 4.09 2.26 10.95
CA THR A 450 4.10 3.03 12.21
C THR A 450 2.70 3.39 12.70
N SER A 451 1.80 3.74 11.79
CA SER A 451 0.45 4.19 12.12
C SER A 451 -0.55 3.78 11.05
N TYR A 452 -1.83 3.90 11.35
CA TYR A 452 -2.91 3.64 10.41
C TYR A 452 -4.04 4.65 10.62
N VAL A 453 -4.81 4.88 9.57
CA VAL A 453 -6.02 5.71 9.56
C VAL A 453 -7.11 4.94 8.83
N ILE A 454 -8.33 5.03 9.32
CA ILE A 454 -9.51 4.46 8.68
C ILE A 454 -10.30 5.62 8.06
N ASP A 455 -10.62 5.52 6.76
CA ASP A 455 -11.39 6.54 6.06
C ASP A 455 -12.91 6.36 6.25
N GLU A 456 -13.70 7.32 5.73
CA GLU A 456 -15.16 7.28 5.80
C GLU A 456 -15.78 6.11 5.00
N LYS A 457 -15.05 5.59 4.02
CA LYS A 457 -15.43 4.42 3.22
C LYS A 457 -14.99 3.11 3.89
N GLY A 458 -14.44 3.17 5.10
CA GLY A 458 -13.93 2.02 5.86
C GLY A 458 -12.61 1.46 5.36
N VAL A 459 -11.92 2.12 4.43
CA VAL A 459 -10.60 1.72 3.95
C VAL A 459 -9.56 2.04 5.01
N ILE A 460 -8.81 1.02 5.40
CA ILE A 460 -7.73 1.09 6.36
C ILE A 460 -6.46 1.42 5.58
N ASN A 461 -5.88 2.59 5.80
CA ASN A 461 -4.63 3.01 5.20
C ASN A 461 -3.53 3.03 6.26
N GLY A 462 -2.48 2.25 6.04
CA GLY A 462 -1.27 2.24 6.85
C GLY A 462 -0.26 3.27 6.35
N ALA A 463 0.38 3.98 7.27
CA ALA A 463 1.49 4.88 7.01
C ALA A 463 2.79 4.29 7.56
N PHE A 464 3.80 4.25 6.69
CA PHE A 464 5.12 3.70 6.98
C PHE A 464 6.10 4.83 7.33
N ASP A 465 7.16 4.52 8.09
CA ASP A 465 8.24 5.46 8.44
C ASP A 465 9.01 5.99 7.21
N ASN A 466 9.01 5.25 6.11
CA ASN A 466 9.59 5.67 4.82
C ASN A 466 8.67 6.61 4.01
N GLY A 467 7.58 7.10 4.61
CA GLY A 467 6.66 8.07 4.01
C GLY A 467 5.64 7.47 3.04
N ILE A 468 5.66 6.15 2.81
CA ILE A 468 4.69 5.48 1.95
C ILE A 468 3.38 5.25 2.73
N THR A 469 2.26 5.36 2.02
CA THR A 469 0.96 4.89 2.48
C THR A 469 0.47 3.71 1.64
N ARG A 470 -0.09 2.68 2.28
CA ARG A 470 -0.74 1.54 1.61
C ARG A 470 -2.06 1.19 2.25
N THR A 471 -3.00 0.73 1.45
CA THR A 471 -4.25 0.16 1.94
C THR A 471 -4.00 -1.22 2.53
N LEU A 472 -4.47 -1.47 3.75
CA LEU A 472 -4.32 -2.74 4.49
C LEU A 472 -5.60 -3.58 4.48
N GLY A 473 -6.74 -2.98 4.15
CA GLY A 473 -8.04 -3.66 4.12
C GLY A 473 -9.19 -2.67 4.07
N GLN A 474 -10.41 -3.18 4.07
CA GLN A 474 -11.61 -2.37 4.15
C GLN A 474 -12.68 -3.00 5.03
N VAL A 475 -13.24 -2.24 5.97
CA VAL A 475 -14.38 -2.64 6.80
C VAL A 475 -15.64 -2.79 5.93
N VAL A 476 -16.39 -3.85 6.17
CA VAL A 476 -17.65 -4.13 5.47
C VAL A 476 -18.82 -3.96 6.44
N LEU A 477 -19.92 -3.40 5.92
CA LEU A 477 -21.17 -3.30 6.65
C LEU A 477 -22.19 -4.30 6.11
N ALA A 478 -22.94 -4.91 7.02
CA ALA A 478 -24.13 -5.69 6.69
C ALA A 478 -25.38 -4.85 6.86
N ARG A 479 -26.25 -4.88 5.84
CA ARG A 479 -27.60 -4.33 5.92
C ARG A 479 -28.61 -5.47 5.85
N PHE A 480 -29.67 -5.35 6.64
CA PHE A 480 -30.79 -6.28 6.61
C PHE A 480 -32.01 -5.62 6.00
N PRO A 481 -32.77 -6.31 5.13
CA PRO A 481 -34.06 -5.82 4.66
C PRO A 481 -35.03 -5.53 5.81
N ASN A 482 -35.01 -6.36 6.86
CA ASN A 482 -35.82 -6.17 8.06
C ASN A 482 -34.97 -6.28 9.34
N PRO A 483 -34.44 -5.16 9.86
CA PRO A 483 -33.66 -5.16 11.10
C PRO A 483 -34.44 -5.67 12.33
N GLN A 484 -35.77 -5.50 12.36
CA GLN A 484 -36.60 -5.96 13.48
C GLN A 484 -36.66 -7.49 13.61
N GLY A 485 -36.31 -8.21 12.54
CA GLY A 485 -36.22 -9.67 12.55
C GLY A 485 -34.90 -10.21 13.10
N LEU A 486 -33.96 -9.35 13.48
CA LEU A 486 -32.69 -9.75 14.09
C LEU A 486 -32.90 -10.25 15.51
N VAL A 487 -32.16 -11.28 15.90
CA VAL A 487 -32.23 -11.85 17.24
C VAL A 487 -31.04 -11.35 18.05
N GLN A 488 -31.29 -10.76 19.22
CA GLN A 488 -30.22 -10.31 20.11
C GLN A 488 -29.59 -11.53 20.81
N ILE A 489 -28.26 -11.64 20.74
CA ILE A 489 -27.49 -12.77 21.32
C ILE A 489 -26.59 -12.34 22.49
N GLY A 490 -26.82 -11.15 23.05
CA GLY A 490 -26.04 -10.57 24.14
C GLY A 490 -24.87 -9.69 23.66
N SER A 491 -24.22 -8.97 24.58
CA SER A 491 -23.08 -8.09 24.30
C SER A 491 -23.28 -7.10 23.14
N ASN A 492 -24.51 -6.58 22.97
CA ASN A 492 -24.91 -5.73 21.83
C ASN A 492 -24.67 -6.36 20.46
N ASN A 493 -24.69 -7.69 20.39
CA ASN A 493 -24.62 -8.46 19.17
C ASN A 493 -26.00 -8.98 18.76
N TYR A 494 -26.17 -9.09 17.45
CA TYR A 494 -27.34 -9.61 16.78
C TYR A 494 -26.94 -10.78 15.89
N SER A 495 -27.79 -11.80 15.82
CA SER A 495 -27.71 -12.87 14.83
C SER A 495 -28.83 -12.72 13.82
N GLN A 496 -28.61 -13.28 12.62
CA GLN A 496 -29.64 -13.35 11.60
C GLN A 496 -30.84 -14.16 12.11
N GLY A 497 -32.05 -13.61 12.00
CA GLY A 497 -33.29 -14.33 12.26
C GLY A 497 -33.97 -14.78 10.97
N ILE A 498 -35.00 -15.63 11.09
CA ILE A 498 -35.76 -16.10 9.92
C ILE A 498 -36.46 -14.91 9.21
N ALA A 499 -36.96 -13.95 9.99
CA ALA A 499 -37.68 -12.79 9.49
C ALA A 499 -36.78 -11.60 9.10
N SER A 500 -35.47 -11.64 9.35
CA SER A 500 -34.56 -10.52 9.01
C SER A 500 -34.21 -10.45 7.52
N GLY A 501 -34.34 -11.59 6.82
CA GLY A 501 -33.74 -11.78 5.51
C GLY A 501 -32.23 -12.04 5.59
N LEU A 502 -31.61 -12.27 4.43
CA LEU A 502 -30.16 -12.45 4.30
C LEU A 502 -29.42 -11.12 4.46
N PRO A 503 -28.20 -11.13 5.03
CA PRO A 503 -27.36 -9.94 5.11
C PRO A 503 -26.91 -9.49 3.71
N ALA A 504 -27.18 -8.23 3.37
CA ALA A 504 -26.59 -7.57 2.22
C ALA A 504 -25.27 -6.92 2.63
N LEU A 505 -24.15 -7.53 2.24
CA LEU A 505 -22.81 -7.04 2.52
C LEU A 505 -22.42 -5.97 1.50
N SER A 506 -21.94 -4.83 1.99
CA SER A 506 -21.49 -3.75 1.12
C SER A 506 -20.44 -2.87 1.80
N ALA A 507 -19.63 -2.18 1.00
CA ALA A 507 -18.75 -1.15 1.51
C ALA A 507 -19.57 0.02 2.09
N PRO A 508 -19.09 0.67 3.16
CA PRO A 508 -19.69 1.89 3.69
C PRO A 508 -19.95 2.95 2.60
N GLY A 509 -21.12 3.59 2.65
CA GLY A 509 -21.55 4.61 1.69
C GLY A 509 -22.08 4.09 0.35
N ASN A 510 -22.03 2.78 0.10
CA ASN A 510 -22.58 2.16 -1.12
C ASN A 510 -23.87 1.38 -0.83
N PHE A 511 -24.72 1.21 -1.85
CA PHE A 511 -25.95 0.39 -1.78
C PHE A 511 -26.87 0.70 -0.58
N GLY A 512 -26.86 1.95 -0.11
CA GLY A 512 -27.65 2.41 1.03
C GLY A 512 -27.12 1.96 2.39
N ALA A 513 -25.89 1.43 2.47
CA ALA A 513 -25.16 1.37 3.73
C ALA A 513 -24.66 2.77 4.12
N GLY A 514 -24.70 3.06 5.41
CA GLY A 514 -24.19 4.28 6.01
C GLY A 514 -22.67 4.44 5.81
N THR A 515 -22.16 5.62 6.15
CA THR A 515 -20.73 5.89 6.11
C THR A 515 -20.10 5.61 7.48
N LEU A 516 -18.76 5.54 7.53
CA LEU A 516 -18.03 5.35 8.78
C LEU A 516 -17.42 6.66 9.26
N ARG A 517 -17.35 6.83 10.57
CA ARG A 517 -16.58 7.89 11.20
C ARG A 517 -15.52 7.27 12.09
N ALA A 518 -14.27 7.47 11.71
CA ALA A 518 -13.13 7.01 12.49
C ALA A 518 -12.91 7.88 13.73
N GLY A 519 -12.37 7.28 14.80
CA GLY A 519 -12.17 7.94 16.08
C GLY A 519 -13.49 8.40 16.70
N ALA A 520 -14.56 7.63 16.56
CA ALA A 520 -15.87 7.98 17.11
C ALA A 520 -16.64 6.73 17.53
N LEU A 521 -17.57 6.91 18.46
CA LEU A 521 -18.46 5.86 18.96
C LEU A 521 -19.91 6.31 18.88
N GLU A 522 -20.79 5.41 18.45
CA GLU A 522 -22.24 5.60 18.53
C GLU A 522 -22.71 5.30 19.96
N GLN A 523 -23.35 6.27 20.60
CA GLN A 523 -23.94 6.10 21.94
C GLN A 523 -25.30 5.39 21.87
N SER A 524 -25.80 4.98 23.04
CA SER A 524 -27.18 4.50 23.19
C SER A 524 -28.16 5.53 22.62
N ASN A 525 -29.21 5.07 21.92
CA ASN A 525 -30.32 5.94 21.51
C ASN A 525 -31.40 6.10 22.61
N THR A 526 -31.12 5.60 23.82
CA THR A 526 -32.04 5.71 24.95
C THR A 526 -32.11 7.13 25.48
N ASP A 527 -33.30 7.73 25.45
CA ASP A 527 -33.59 8.97 26.19
C ASP A 527 -34.04 8.64 27.62
N ILE A 528 -33.16 8.88 28.60
CA ILE A 528 -33.43 8.61 30.03
C ILE A 528 -34.66 9.37 30.51
N GLY A 529 -34.82 10.64 30.12
CA GLY A 529 -35.93 11.48 30.56
C GLY A 529 -37.28 10.92 30.09
N LYS A 530 -37.37 10.57 28.80
CA LYS A 530 -38.56 9.95 28.23
C LYS A 530 -38.86 8.58 28.87
N ASN A 531 -37.85 7.73 29.05
CA ASN A 531 -38.02 6.41 29.64
C ASN A 531 -38.46 6.49 31.12
N LEU A 532 -37.96 7.45 31.90
CA LEU A 532 -38.39 7.67 33.30
C LEU A 532 -39.85 8.12 33.39
N VAL A 533 -40.29 9.03 32.50
CA VAL A 533 -41.70 9.43 32.44
C VAL A 533 -42.59 8.24 32.11
N ASN A 534 -42.22 7.45 31.10
CA ASN A 534 -42.96 6.24 30.74
C ASN A 534 -42.97 5.21 31.87
N LEU A 535 -41.88 5.08 32.62
CA LEU A 535 -41.80 4.19 33.78
C LEU A 535 -42.78 4.59 34.89
N ILE A 536 -42.93 5.90 35.13
CA ILE A 536 -43.91 6.44 36.07
C ILE A 536 -45.34 6.13 35.60
N VAL A 537 -45.62 6.30 34.29
CA VAL A 537 -46.93 5.98 33.71
C VAL A 537 -47.24 4.48 33.83
N ALA A 538 -46.30 3.60 33.44
CA ALA A 538 -46.45 2.16 33.55
C ALA A 538 -46.65 1.70 35.01
N SER A 539 -45.90 2.30 35.95
CA SER A 539 -46.06 2.04 37.39
C SER A 539 -47.42 2.50 37.92
N THR A 540 -47.92 3.64 37.43
CA THR A 540 -49.25 4.15 37.79
C THR A 540 -50.36 3.24 37.24
N ASN A 541 -50.21 2.74 36.01
CA ASN A 541 -51.14 1.78 35.40
C ASN A 541 -51.13 0.44 36.14
N TYR A 542 -49.95 -0.04 36.54
CA TYR A 542 -49.81 -1.24 37.38
C TYR A 542 -50.58 -1.09 38.71
N GLN A 543 -50.39 0.03 39.41
CA GLN A 543 -51.13 0.33 40.64
C GLN A 543 -52.64 0.47 40.40
N GLY A 544 -53.05 1.06 39.27
CA GLY A 544 -54.45 1.15 38.86
C GLY A 544 -55.09 -0.22 38.71
N ASN A 545 -54.43 -1.14 38.00
CA ASN A 545 -54.90 -2.52 37.82
C ASN A 545 -54.95 -3.29 39.16
N ALA A 546 -53.98 -3.09 40.04
CA ALA A 546 -53.99 -3.69 41.38
C ALA A 546 -55.16 -3.20 42.24
N ARG A 547 -55.53 -1.92 42.15
CA ARG A 547 -56.71 -1.38 42.85
C ARG A 547 -58.01 -2.02 42.37
N VAL A 548 -58.14 -2.34 41.08
CA VAL A 548 -59.32 -3.05 40.55
C VAL A 548 -59.44 -4.43 41.20
N ILE A 549 -58.34 -5.17 41.34
CA ILE A 549 -58.33 -6.47 42.02
C ILE A 549 -58.82 -6.31 43.47
N SER A 550 -58.27 -5.36 44.23
CA SER A 550 -58.68 -5.11 45.61
C SER A 550 -60.17 -4.72 45.74
N SER A 551 -60.70 -3.99 44.76
CA SER A 551 -62.11 -3.60 44.73
C SER A 551 -63.02 -4.80 44.44
N VAL A 552 -62.60 -5.70 43.53
CA VAL A 552 -63.33 -6.94 43.28
C VAL A 552 -63.29 -7.86 44.50
N ASP A 553 -62.16 -7.98 45.20
CA ASP A 553 -62.05 -8.77 46.44
C ASP A 553 -63.01 -8.25 47.51
N GLN A 554 -63.12 -6.93 47.68
CA GLN A 554 -64.11 -6.32 48.57
C GLN A 554 -65.55 -6.69 48.16
N LEU A 555 -65.89 -6.62 46.87
CA LEU A 555 -67.22 -6.99 46.38
C LEU A 555 -67.52 -8.48 46.58
N VAL A 556 -66.54 -9.36 46.38
CA VAL A 556 -66.68 -10.80 46.65
C VAL A 556 -66.90 -11.06 48.14
N ASN A 557 -66.17 -10.37 49.01
CA ASN A 557 -66.36 -10.49 50.46
C ASN A 557 -67.76 -10.01 50.89
N VAL A 558 -68.24 -8.88 50.35
CA VAL A 558 -69.61 -8.40 50.60
C VAL A 558 -70.64 -9.43 50.14
N LEU A 559 -70.47 -10.01 48.95
CA LEU A 559 -71.37 -11.04 48.43
C LEU A 559 -71.38 -12.30 49.31
N LEU A 560 -70.21 -12.74 49.79
CA LEU A 560 -70.08 -13.88 50.71
C LEU A 560 -70.75 -13.61 52.06
N THR A 561 -70.73 -12.37 52.55
CA THR A 561 -71.42 -11.97 53.78
C THR A 561 -72.94 -11.82 53.61
N LEU A 562 -73.41 -11.50 52.41
CA LEU A 562 -74.85 -11.42 52.06
C LEU A 562 -75.47 -12.78 51.75
N GLY A 563 -74.65 -13.76 51.34
CA GLY A 563 -75.08 -15.13 51.03
C GLY A 563 -75.16 -16.06 52.24
N ARG A 564 -74.93 -15.56 53.45
CA ARG A 564 -75.20 -16.23 54.73
C ARG A 564 -76.42 -15.62 55.39
#